data_AF-A0A3D6C3V6-F1
#
_entry.id   AF-A0A3D6C3V6-F1
#
_cell.length_a   1.000
_cell.length_b   1.000
_cell.length_c   1.000
_cell.angle_alpha   90.00
_cell.angle_beta   90.00
_cell.angle_gamma   90.00
#
_symmetry.space_group_name_H-M   'P 1'
#
loop_
_entity.id
_entity.type
_entity.pdbx_description
1 polymer ?
#
loop_
_entity_poly.entity_id
_entity_poly.type
_entity_poly.pdbx_seq_one_letter_code
_entity_poly.pdbx_strand_id
1 'polypeptide(L)' 'MKKIGLRIVGIGIFHMILYGYLVPFVIYPRFGDNGMTFAFVVAVVVSAAVLGTLWLQKNKKP' A
#
# COMPACT_ATOMS: atom_id res chain seq x y z
N MET A 1 -2.73 -7.21 -21.00
CA MET A 1 -1.38 -7.06 -20.41
C MET A 1 -1.05 -5.61 -20.04
N LYS A 2 -1.15 -4.63 -20.95
CA LYS A 2 -0.79 -3.20 -20.68
C LYS A 2 -1.51 -2.54 -19.49
N LYS A 3 -2.78 -2.85 -19.23
CA LYS A 3 -3.57 -2.29 -18.11
C LYS A 3 -3.20 -2.85 -16.73
N ILE A 4 -2.65 -4.07 -16.68
CA ILE A 4 -2.24 -4.72 -15.42
C ILE A 4 -0.91 -4.13 -14.95
N GLY A 5 0.03 -3.94 -15.89
CA GLY A 5 1.31 -3.28 -15.59
C GLY A 5 1.12 -1.87 -15.02
N LEU A 6 0.22 -1.06 -15.59
CA LEU A 6 -0.05 0.30 -15.09
C LEU A 6 -0.59 0.30 -13.65
N ARG A 7 -1.42 -0.69 -13.28
CA ARG A 7 -1.96 -0.82 -11.92
C ARG A 7 -0.88 -1.25 -10.92
N ILE A 8 -0.05 -2.22 -11.29
CA ILE A 8 1.06 -2.67 -10.43
C ILE A 8 2.05 -1.52 -10.22
N VAL A 9 2.36 -0.76 -11.27
CA VAL A 9 3.21 0.43 -11.16
C VAL A 9 2.57 1.50 -10.27
N GLY A 10 1.27 1.78 -10.42
CA GLY A 10 0.57 2.72 -9.55
C GLY A 10 0.56 2.30 -8.07
N ILE A 11 0.31 1.02 -7.79
CA ILE A 11 0.36 0.45 -6.43
C ILE A 11 1.79 0.52 -5.88
N GLY A 12 2.80 0.18 -6.70
CA GLY A 12 4.20 0.22 -6.31
C GLY A 12 4.69 1.63 -5.97
N ILE A 13 4.33 2.63 -6.79
CA ILE A 13 4.66 4.05 -6.53
C ILE A 13 3.96 4.52 -5.26
N PHE A 14 2.67 4.21 -5.10
CA PHE A 14 1.93 4.55 -3.89
C PHE A 14 2.58 3.92 -2.65
N HIS A 15 3.00 2.65 -2.74
CA HIS A 15 3.64 1.92 -1.65
C HIS A 15 5.01 2.53 -1.29
N MET A 16 5.82 2.88 -2.29
CA MET A 16 7.11 3.55 -2.07
C MET A 16 6.95 4.91 -1.40
N ILE A 17 5.97 5.72 -1.81
CA ILE A 17 5.71 7.01 -1.18
C ILE A 17 5.23 6.82 0.27
N LEU A 18 4.37 5.83 0.50
CA LEU A 18 3.83 5.52 1.81
C LEU A 18 4.93 5.08 2.78
N TYR A 19 5.75 4.09 2.41
CA TYR A 19 6.79 3.53 3.29
C TYR A 19 8.10 4.30 3.29
N GLY A 20 8.48 4.89 2.16
CA GLY A 20 9.74 5.62 2.02
C GLY A 20 9.67 7.06 2.51
N TYR A 21 8.50 7.69 2.46
CA TYR A 21 8.33 9.09 2.84
C TYR A 21 7.33 9.28 3.99
N LEU A 22 6.08 8.90 3.78
CA LEU A 22 5.00 9.22 4.72
C LEU A 22 5.23 8.58 6.10
N VAL A 23 5.49 7.27 6.14
CA VAL A 23 5.71 6.55 7.40
C VAL A 23 6.92 7.09 8.19
N PRO A 24 8.14 7.16 7.64
CA PRO A 24 9.32 7.58 8.41
C PRO A 24 9.41 9.08 8.68
N PHE A 25 8.96 9.95 7.76
CA PHE A 25 9.16 11.40 7.90
C PHE A 25 7.93 12.16 8.36
N VAL A 26 6.72 11.62 8.18
CA VAL A 26 5.49 12.29 8.59
C VAL A 26 4.88 11.63 9.82
N ILE A 27 4.95 10.31 9.90
CA ILE A 27 4.22 9.56 10.93
C ILE A 27 5.10 9.22 12.11
N TYR A 28 6.28 8.63 11.91
CA TYR A 28 7.22 8.35 12.98
C TYR A 28 7.54 9.58 13.86
N PRO A 29 7.93 10.75 13.30
CA PRO A 29 8.20 11.93 14.12
C PRO A 29 6.95 12.54 14.76
N ARG A 30 5.76 12.25 14.22
CA ARG A 30 4.49 12.82 14.72
C ARG A 30 3.76 11.93 15.73
N PHE A 31 4.02 10.61 15.69
CA PHE A 31 3.39 9.62 16.56
C PHE A 31 4.35 8.98 17.58
N GLY A 32 5.65 9.25 17.50
CA GLY A 32 6.65 8.81 18.48
C GLY A 32 6.65 7.28 18.65
N ASP A 33 6.55 6.81 19.89
CA ASP A 33 6.52 5.37 20.25
C ASP A 33 5.37 4.58 19.59
N ASN A 34 4.30 5.26 19.17
CA ASN A 34 3.19 4.62 18.44
C ASN A 34 3.50 4.36 16.95
N GLY A 35 4.69 4.77 16.46
CA GLY A 35 5.11 4.58 15.07
C GLY A 35 5.11 3.11 14.63
N MET A 36 5.41 2.19 15.55
CA MET A 36 5.38 0.75 15.28
C MET A 36 3.95 0.23 15.05
N THR A 37 3.00 0.63 15.90
CA THR A 37 1.57 0.32 15.74
C THR A 37 1.04 0.86 14.43
N PHE A 38 1.43 2.09 14.07
CA PHE A 38 1.01 2.67 12.80
C PHE A 38 1.60 1.94 11.59
N ALA A 39 2.90 1.61 11.62
CA ALA A 39 3.54 0.84 10.56
C ALA A 39 2.84 -0.52 10.36
N PHE A 40 2.44 -1.18 11.45
CA PHE A 40 1.69 -2.42 11.40
C PHE A 40 0.31 -2.24 10.75
N VAL A 41 -0.45 -1.22 11.14
CA VAL A 41 -1.76 -0.91 10.52
C VAL A 41 -1.61 -0.65 9.02
N VAL A 42 -0.59 0.11 8.62
CA VAL A 42 -0.31 0.38 7.21
C VAL A 42 0.02 -0.91 6.44
N ALA A 43 0.81 -1.82 7.02
CA ALA A 43 1.12 -3.10 6.40
C ALA A 43 -0.11 -3.97 6.16
N VAL A 44 -1.01 -4.01 7.14
CA VAL A 44 -2.29 -4.73 7.02
C VAL A 44 -3.17 -4.10 5.94
N VAL A 45 -3.32 -2.78 5.93
CA VAL A 45 -4.16 -2.07 4.95
C VAL A 45 -3.65 -2.26 3.54
N VAL A 46 -2.33 -2.17 3.30
CA VAL A 46 -1.79 -2.36 1.96
C VAL A 46 -1.87 -3.82 1.52
N SER A 47 -1.61 -4.79 2.39
CA SER A 47 -1.83 -6.21 2.05
C SER A 47 -3.27 -6.48 1.64
N ALA A 48 -4.24 -5.94 2.38
CA ALA A 48 -5.66 -6.06 2.05
C ALA A 48 -6.00 -5.36 0.72
N ALA A 49 -5.43 -4.18 0.44
CA ALA A 49 -5.64 -3.48 -0.82
C ALA A 49 -5.06 -4.24 -2.02
N VAL A 50 -3.85 -4.80 -1.88
CA VAL A 50 -3.21 -5.63 -2.92
C VAL A 50 -4.04 -6.89 -3.18
N LEU A 51 -4.42 -7.62 -2.13
CA LEU A 51 -5.27 -8.80 -2.25
C LEU A 51 -6.65 -8.46 -2.84
N GLY A 52 -7.27 -7.35 -2.41
CA GLY A 52 -8.55 -6.88 -2.94
C GLY A 52 -8.47 -6.50 -4.42
N THR A 53 -7.41 -5.80 -4.83
CA THR A 53 -7.22 -5.45 -6.25
C THR A 53 -6.97 -6.69 -7.13
N LEU A 54 -6.24 -7.69 -6.63
CA LEU A 54 -6.07 -8.99 -7.28
C LEU A 54 -7.39 -9.76 -7.37
N TRP A 55 -8.19 -9.74 -6.30
CA TRP A 55 -9.45 -10.48 -6.23
C TRP A 55 -10.56 -9.85 -7.10
N LEU A 56 -10.67 -8.52 -7.13
CA LEU A 56 -11.55 -7.78 -8.05
C LEU A 56 -11.20 -8.03 -9.52
N GLN A 57 -9.92 -8.30 -9.83
CA GLN A 57 -9.52 -8.69 -11.17
C GLN A 57 -9.90 -10.12 -11.50
N LYS A 58 -9.84 -11.06 -10.54
CA LYS A 58 -10.27 -12.45 -10.71
C LYS A 58 -11.77 -12.58 -11.01
N ASN A 59 -12.60 -11.69 -10.46
CA ASN A 59 -14.05 -11.65 -10.74
C ASN A 59 -14.42 -10.93 -12.05
N LYS A 60 -13.45 -10.35 -12.77
CA LYS A 60 -13.61 -9.95 -14.17
C LYS A 60 -13.07 -11.05 -15.08
N LYS A 61 -13.83 -12.14 -15.23
CA LYS A 61 -13.77 -12.93 -16.48
C LYS A 61 -14.36 -12.08 -17.63
N PRO A 62 -13.92 -12.28 -18.89
CA PRO A 62 -14.51 -11.57 -20.04
C PRO A 62 -16.02 -11.74 -20.10
#